data_AF-A0A8E0S5Y5-F1
#
_entry.id   AF-A0A8E0S5Y5-F1
#
_cell.length_a   1.000
_cell.length_b   1.000
_cell.length_c   1.000
_cell.angle_alpha   90.00
_cell.angle_beta   90.00
_cell.angle_gamma   90.00
#
_symmetry.space_group_name_H-M   'P 1'
#
loop_
_entity.id
_entity.type
_entity.pdbx_description
1 polymer ?
#
loop_
_entity_poly.entity_id
_entity_poly.type
_entity_poly.pdbx_seq_one_letter_code
_entity_poly.pdbx_strand_id
1 'polypeptide(L)'
;MNTPPNSADLSSDDRQSTIHGENSGSMFSTDPEDEMNEADQEEKQRLIKQIMELQHTLEDLSARVDVVKEENLKLRSENQILGQYIETMMANSSVFQSTSPRSLEPRRQTVHYTS
;
A
#
# COMPACT_ATOMS: atom_id res chain seq x y z
N MET A 1 48.82 -9.73 21.16
CA MET A 1 49.86 -8.78 20.72
C MET A 1 51.06 -9.59 20.30
N ASN A 2 51.54 -9.41 19.07
CA ASN A 2 52.91 -9.66 18.58
C ASN A 2 52.90 -9.60 17.04
N THR A 3 53.12 -8.42 16.48
CA THR A 3 53.56 -8.23 15.09
C THR A 3 55.07 -8.08 15.09
N PRO A 4 55.83 -8.74 14.20
CA PRO A 4 57.20 -8.34 13.94
C PRO A 4 57.21 -7.16 12.95
N PRO A 5 58.03 -6.12 13.19
CA PRO A 5 58.37 -5.17 12.16
C PRO A 5 59.60 -5.71 11.40
N ASN A 6 59.62 -5.62 10.06
CA ASN A 6 60.90 -5.28 9.45
C ASN A 6 60.72 -4.51 8.14
N SER A 7 61.59 -3.51 8.06
CA SER A 7 61.68 -2.40 7.16
C SER A 7 62.29 -2.74 5.80
N ALA A 8 62.03 -1.84 4.87
CA ALA A 8 62.55 -1.74 3.51
C ALA A 8 64.05 -1.99 3.37
N ASP A 9 64.43 -2.57 2.22
CA ASP A 9 65.47 -1.98 1.38
C ASP A 9 65.24 -2.34 -0.11
N LEU A 10 65.74 -1.42 -0.92
CA LEU A 10 65.55 -1.14 -2.33
C LEU A 10 66.52 -1.98 -3.18
N SER A 11 66.11 -2.33 -4.40
CA SER A 11 67.05 -2.58 -5.50
C SER A 11 66.42 -2.13 -6.81
N SER A 12 66.93 -1.02 -7.32
CA SER A 12 66.79 -0.58 -8.71
C SER A 12 67.51 -1.56 -9.64
N ASP A 13 66.96 -1.85 -10.81
CA ASP A 13 67.72 -1.74 -12.06
C ASP A 13 66.83 -1.80 -13.31
N ASP A 14 67.03 -0.78 -14.14
CA ASP A 14 66.48 -0.55 -15.46
C ASP A 14 66.88 -1.63 -16.46
N ARG A 15 65.91 -2.17 -17.22
CA ARG A 15 66.11 -2.50 -18.64
C ARG A 15 64.84 -2.22 -19.45
N GLN A 16 64.85 -1.09 -20.14
CA GLN A 16 64.03 -0.84 -21.31
C GLN A 16 64.32 -1.88 -22.40
N SER A 17 63.25 -2.40 -23.03
CA SER A 17 63.29 -3.01 -24.36
C SER A 17 62.06 -2.56 -25.14
N THR A 18 62.32 -1.65 -26.07
CA THR A 18 61.50 -1.21 -27.21
C THR A 18 61.03 -2.38 -28.08
N ILE A 19 59.83 -2.32 -28.67
CA ILE A 19 59.57 -2.31 -30.14
C ILE A 19 58.06 -2.38 -30.44
N HIS A 20 57.71 -1.61 -31.47
CA HIS A 20 56.41 -1.33 -32.11
C HIS A 20 55.44 -2.49 -32.33
N GLY A 21 54.16 -2.11 -32.35
CA GLY A 21 53.10 -2.85 -33.00
C GLY A 21 51.83 -2.00 -33.03
N GLU A 22 51.68 -1.21 -34.08
CA GLU A 22 50.47 -0.49 -34.43
C GLU A 22 49.28 -1.47 -34.40
N ASN A 23 48.37 -1.33 -33.45
CA ASN A 23 47.01 -1.82 -33.64
C ASN A 23 46.10 -0.60 -33.75
N SER A 24 46.03 -0.16 -35.01
CA SER A 24 44.88 0.46 -35.67
C SER A 24 43.58 0.31 -34.90
N GLY A 25 42.84 1.41 -34.85
CA GLY A 25 41.56 1.59 -34.16
C GLY A 25 40.87 0.30 -33.73
N SER A 26 40.71 0.15 -32.41
CA SER A 26 39.48 -0.42 -31.89
C SER A 26 38.34 0.52 -32.31
N MET A 27 37.97 0.42 -33.59
CA MET A 27 36.63 0.69 -34.05
C MET A 27 35.77 -0.18 -33.13
N PHE A 28 34.95 0.48 -32.31
CA PHE A 28 33.78 -0.12 -31.71
C PHE A 28 32.98 -0.78 -32.86
N SER A 29 33.28 -2.03 -33.14
CA SER A 29 32.30 -2.94 -33.71
C SER A 29 31.53 -3.45 -32.51
N THR A 30 30.63 -2.62 -32.00
CA THR A 30 29.46 -3.13 -31.29
C THR A 30 28.78 -4.07 -32.29
N ASP A 31 28.82 -5.36 -31.99
CA ASP A 31 28.04 -6.34 -32.73
C ASP A 31 26.57 -5.87 -32.64
N PRO A 32 25.82 -5.75 -33.74
CA PRO A 32 24.40 -5.36 -33.68
C PRO A 32 23.57 -6.24 -32.73
N GLU A 33 24.02 -7.47 -32.44
CA GLU A 33 23.46 -8.35 -31.42
C GLU A 33 23.67 -7.82 -29.98
N ASP A 34 24.81 -7.21 -29.67
CA ASP A 34 25.11 -6.60 -28.36
C ASP A 34 24.30 -5.29 -28.15
N GLU A 35 24.11 -4.49 -29.20
CA GLU A 35 23.27 -3.27 -29.15
C GLU A 35 21.79 -3.60 -28.96
N MET A 36 21.29 -4.67 -29.59
CA MET A 36 19.90 -5.13 -29.41
C MET A 36 19.67 -5.64 -27.97
N ASN A 37 20.65 -6.34 -27.41
CA ASN A 37 20.61 -6.80 -26.02
C ASN A 37 20.67 -5.62 -25.01
N GLU A 38 21.42 -4.55 -25.31
CA GLU A 38 21.44 -3.35 -24.47
C GLU A 38 20.10 -2.58 -24.51
N ALA A 39 19.48 -2.46 -25.69
CA ALA A 39 18.16 -1.84 -25.83
C ALA A 39 17.07 -2.61 -25.06
N ASP A 40 17.06 -3.94 -25.16
CA ASP A 40 16.15 -4.81 -24.39
C ASP A 40 16.38 -4.67 -22.88
N GLN A 41 17.64 -4.56 -22.46
CA GLN A 41 18.01 -4.36 -21.07
C GLN A 41 17.56 -2.98 -20.56
N GLU A 42 17.60 -1.95 -21.40
CA GLU A 42 17.08 -0.62 -21.08
C GLU A 42 15.55 -0.64 -20.95
N GLU A 43 14.84 -1.26 -21.89
CA GLU A 43 13.38 -1.40 -21.83
C GLU A 43 12.95 -2.14 -20.56
N LYS A 44 13.63 -3.25 -20.23
CA LYS A 44 13.39 -3.99 -18.99
C LYS A 44 13.62 -3.12 -17.76
N GLN A 45 14.66 -2.29 -17.73
CA GLN A 45 14.90 -1.36 -16.62
C GLN A 45 13.79 -0.31 -16.50
N ARG A 46 13.31 0.24 -17.63
CA ARG A 46 12.18 1.19 -17.66
C ARG A 46 10.89 0.55 -17.14
N LEU A 47 10.59 -0.68 -17.55
CA LEU A 47 9.43 -1.45 -17.06
C LEU A 47 9.54 -1.73 -15.57
N ILE A 48 10.71 -2.14 -15.08
CA ILE A 48 10.95 -2.35 -13.64
C ILE A 48 10.66 -1.07 -12.87
N LYS A 49 11.18 0.08 -13.33
CA LYS A 49 10.93 1.37 -12.67
C LYS A 49 9.44 1.70 -12.61
N GLN A 50 8.72 1.52 -13.71
CA GLN A 50 7.28 1.76 -13.74
C GLN A 50 6.52 0.84 -12.77
N ILE A 51 6.90 -0.43 -12.71
CA ILE A 51 6.29 -1.38 -11.76
C ILE A 51 6.55 -0.93 -10.32
N MET A 52 7.76 -0.49 -9.99
CA MET A 52 8.09 -0.01 -8.65
C MET A 52 7.28 1.24 -8.26
N GLU A 53 7.13 2.19 -9.18
CA GLU A 53 6.32 3.40 -8.95
C GLU A 53 4.84 3.05 -8.72
N LEU A 54 4.31 2.12 -9.51
CA LEU A 54 2.93 1.64 -9.35
C LEU A 54 2.73 0.88 -8.03
N GLN A 55 3.69 0.04 -7.64
CA GLN A 55 3.66 -0.67 -6.36
C GLN A 55 3.66 0.30 -5.18
N HIS A 56 4.51 1.32 -5.21
CA HIS A 56 4.55 2.33 -4.17
C HIS A 56 3.23 3.11 -4.08
N THR A 57 2.69 3.53 -5.22
CA THR A 57 1.39 4.24 -5.27
C THR A 57 0.24 3.36 -4.75
N LEU A 58 0.26 2.06 -5.06
CA LEU A 58 -0.74 1.11 -4.59
C LEU A 58 -0.65 0.88 -3.09
N GLU A 59 0.56 0.78 -2.55
CA GLU A 59 0.81 0.66 -1.11
C GLU A 59 0.27 1.88 -0.35
N ASP A 60 0.58 3.09 -0.83
CA ASP A 60 0.08 4.33 -0.24
C ASP A 60 -1.46 4.40 -0.27
N LEU A 61 -2.07 3.99 -1.39
CA LEU A 61 -3.52 3.94 -1.50
C LEU A 61 -4.13 2.90 -0.56
N SER A 62 -3.50 1.73 -0.42
CA SER A 62 -3.94 0.67 0.50
C SER A 62 -3.91 1.17 1.95
N ALA A 63 -2.82 1.82 2.37
CA ALA A 63 -2.71 2.40 3.71
C ALA A 63 -3.79 3.46 3.96
N ARG A 64 -4.05 4.34 2.99
CA ARG A 64 -5.12 5.33 3.09
C ARG A 64 -6.51 4.70 3.20
N VAL A 65 -6.76 3.60 2.48
CA VAL A 65 -8.03 2.87 2.58
C VAL A 65 -8.21 2.29 3.98
N ASP A 66 -7.16 1.75 4.58
CA ASP A 66 -7.24 1.19 5.93
C ASP A 66 -7.49 2.27 7.00
N VAL A 67 -6.87 3.44 6.88
CA VAL A 67 -7.19 4.62 7.71
C VAL A 67 -8.67 5.03 7.58
N VAL A 68 -9.19 5.10 6.36
CA VAL A 68 -10.61 5.46 6.12
C VAL A 68 -11.56 4.41 6.71
N LYS A 69 -11.23 3.12 6.62
CA LYS A 69 -12.03 2.05 7.24
C LYS A 69 -12.06 2.19 8.76
N GLU A 70 -10.92 2.48 9.38
CA GLU A 70 -10.83 2.67 10.83
C GLU A 70 -11.67 3.87 11.28
N GLU A 71 -11.55 5.01 10.61
CA GLU A 71 -12.36 6.20 10.90
C GLU A 71 -13.87 5.92 10.72
N ASN A 72 -14.24 5.21 9.65
CA ASN A 72 -15.63 4.83 9.41
C ASN A 72 -16.18 3.93 10.53
N LEU A 73 -15.39 2.96 11.01
CA LEU A 73 -15.77 2.09 12.11
C LEU A 73 -15.99 2.88 13.39
N LYS A 74 -15.10 3.83 13.69
CA LYS A 74 -15.24 4.72 14.85
C LYS A 74 -16.52 5.54 14.78
N LEU A 75 -16.78 6.19 13.64
CA LEU A 75 -18.00 6.97 13.42
C LEU A 75 -19.27 6.12 13.53
N ARG A 76 -19.26 4.89 13.03
CA ARG A 76 -20.38 3.95 13.17
C ARG A 76 -20.64 3.59 14.64
N SER A 77 -19.59 3.35 15.41
CA SER A 77 -19.70 3.07 16.84
C SER A 77 -20.27 4.26 17.61
N GLU A 78 -19.79 5.48 17.33
CA GLU A 78 -20.30 6.70 17.96
C GLU A 78 -21.78 6.94 17.61
N ASN A 79 -22.14 6.81 16.33
CA ASN A 79 -23.53 6.94 15.89
C ASN A 79 -24.45 5.89 16.53
N GLN A 80 -23.97 4.67 16.76
CA GLN A 80 -24.74 3.65 17.46
C GLN A 80 -25.01 4.06 18.91
N ILE A 81 -23.99 4.57 19.62
CA ILE A 81 -24.14 5.04 21.00
C ILE A 81 -25.12 6.21 21.07
N LEU A 82 -24.98 7.19 20.16
CA LEU A 82 -25.89 8.33 20.07
C LEU A 82 -27.33 7.91 19.75
N GLY A 83 -27.51 6.96 18.82
CA GLY A 83 -28.81 6.38 18.49
C GLY A 83 -29.48 5.76 19.71
N GLN A 84 -28.73 4.93 20.47
CA GLN A 84 -29.25 4.32 21.69
C GLN A 84 -29.62 5.35 22.76
N TYR A 85 -28.83 6.42 22.90
CA TYR A 85 -29.13 7.51 23.83
C TYR A 85 -30.45 8.20 23.47
N ILE A 86 -30.65 8.50 22.19
CA ILE A 86 -31.90 9.09 21.68
C ILE A 86 -33.09 8.15 21.95
N GLU A 87 -32.97 6.87 21.61
CA GLU A 87 -34.01 5.87 21.86
C GLU A 87 -34.38 5.77 23.34
N THR A 88 -33.37 5.71 24.22
CA THR A 88 -33.56 5.63 25.67
C THR A 88 -34.27 6.88 26.19
N MET A 89 -33.87 8.06 25.71
CA MET A 89 -34.50 9.32 26.09
C MET A 89 -35.95 9.40 25.61
N MET A 90 -36.23 8.99 24.38
CA MET A 90 -37.59 8.95 23.85
C MET A 90 -38.47 7.98 24.64
N ALA A 91 -37.98 6.78 24.97
CA ALA A 91 -38.70 5.77 25.74
C ALA A 91 -39.01 6.22 27.18
N ASN A 92 -38.05 6.91 27.83
CA ASN A 92 -38.18 7.38 29.21
C ASN A 92 -38.93 8.72 29.34
N SER A 93 -39.11 9.48 28.26
CA SER A 93 -39.92 10.70 28.30
C SER A 93 -41.41 10.36 28.10
N SER A 94 -42.24 10.80 29.05
CA SER A 94 -43.71 10.66 28.99
C SER A 94 -44.36 11.43 27.82
N VAL A 95 -43.60 12.32 27.17
CA VAL A 95 -44.08 13.17 26.06
C VAL A 95 -44.39 12.36 24.80
N PHE A 96 -43.65 11.26 24.54
CA PHE A 96 -43.88 10.42 23.34
C PHE A 96 -44.77 9.20 23.57
N GLN A 97 -45.03 8.81 24.82
CA GLN A 97 -45.96 7.71 25.15
C GLN A 97 -47.44 8.13 24.97
N SER A 98 -47.74 9.42 25.10
CA SER A 98 -49.12 9.95 25.12
C SER A 98 -49.80 10.02 23.74
N THR A 99 -49.07 9.73 22.65
CA THR A 99 -49.61 9.77 21.27
C THR A 99 -49.76 8.39 20.63
N SER A 100 -49.60 7.29 21.38
CA SER A 100 -50.00 5.98 20.88
C SER A 100 -51.52 5.88 20.92
N PRO A 101 -52.25 5.79 19.77
CA PRO A 101 -53.62 5.31 19.82
C PRO A 101 -53.53 3.87 20.30
N ARG A 102 -54.05 3.60 21.51
CA ARG A 102 -54.29 2.24 21.99
C ARG A 102 -54.87 1.47 20.83
N SER A 103 -54.18 0.41 20.41
CA SER A 103 -54.64 -0.54 19.40
C SER A 103 -56.14 -0.75 19.57
N LEU A 104 -56.93 -0.25 18.62
CA LEU A 104 -58.36 -0.48 18.59
C LEU A 104 -58.55 -1.98 18.40
N GLU A 105 -58.69 -2.68 19.51
CA GLU A 105 -59.13 -4.07 19.54
C GLU A 105 -60.45 -4.12 18.76
N PRO A 106 -60.55 -4.87 17.65
CA PRO A 106 -61.81 -4.99 16.96
C PRO A 106 -62.71 -5.81 17.90
N ARG A 107 -63.59 -5.11 18.62
CA ARG A 107 -64.65 -5.67 19.43
C ARG A 107 -65.43 -6.64 18.56
N ARG A 108 -65.07 -7.94 18.63
CA ARG A 108 -65.82 -9.02 18.01
C ARG A 108 -67.20 -9.00 18.64
N GLN A 109 -68.16 -8.40 17.93
CA GLN A 109 -69.58 -8.57 18.23
C GLN A 109 -69.92 -10.03 17.96
N THR A 110 -70.00 -10.82 19.02
CA THR A 110 -70.63 -12.12 19.01
C THR A 110 -72.13 -11.91 18.80
N VAL A 111 -72.59 -12.16 17.59
CA VAL A 111 -74.02 -12.17 17.25
C VAL A 111 -74.60 -13.46 17.85
N HIS A 112 -75.30 -13.34 18.97
CA HIS A 112 -76.08 -14.43 19.52
C HIS A 112 -77.39 -14.55 18.74
N TYR A 113 -77.57 -15.67 18.05
CA TYR A 113 -78.87 -16.09 17.53
C TYR A 113 -79.57 -16.94 18.59
N THR A 114 -80.76 -16.51 19.03
CA THR A 114 -81.73 -17.42 19.64
C THR A 114 -83.13 -17.10 19.12
N SER A 115 -83.89 -18.19 18.97
CA SER A 115 -85.11 -18.42 18.20
C SER A 115 -86.32 -17.54 18.47
#